data_AF-A0A7W7H3J4-F1
#
_entry.id   AF-A0A7W7H3J4-F1
#
_cell.length_a   1.000
_cell.length_b   1.000
_cell.length_c   1.000
_cell.angle_alpha   90.00
_cell.angle_beta   90.00
_cell.angle_gamma   90.00
#
_symmetry.space_group_name_H-M   'P 1'
#
loop_
_entity.id
_entity.type
_entity.pdbx_description
1 polymer ?
#
loop_
_entity_poly.entity_id
_entity_poly.type
_entity_poly.pdbx_seq_one_letter_code
_entity_poly.pdbx_strand_id
1 'polypeptide(L)'
;MTDEEIVERIRKARRREPRQERIGEHTVLVDTVRLPGGVLTTVHRVRDGQVTVLQAGAGSFREDVARALLDVPAVPAATVQPVPIDVPGLRLDRALVLGPVGEQDEGGQDEGGRDKDREKDGQDKGGQERGRNDEWEARAVTVVAVHHSEILPGESPEAFATASSSRGTGLAHHLDDWNRQPVPRADARLLDDWPGGVMRRSERFHPWHAERMLTRVAPDGPSGVRVEVRSMAGHVVVLRREWDRGVGTLTFPDGTATPVDLPRHELWARLGPIFLGDGGDDRTGLVTVAPGTPEVDVLEMRYQTEDHGWASLPRMDTLDSCVARLDHQILRTPGNWAVFTSRSDAVIQVECTEDGGLWLETPDPATQRSLGRLVTVQEASSLLELLAREDRSAVPELPGVETVAWD
;
A
#
# COMPACT_ATOMS: atom_id res chain seq x y z
N MET A 1 -13.72 13.07 -38.94
CA MET A 1 -14.83 13.08 -37.99
C MET A 1 -14.92 14.48 -37.41
N THR A 2 -16.03 15.19 -37.61
CA THR A 2 -16.26 16.53 -37.03
C THR A 2 -16.62 16.43 -35.55
N ASP A 3 -16.59 17.55 -34.82
CA ASP A 3 -16.97 17.59 -33.41
C ASP A 3 -18.45 17.18 -33.23
N GLU A 4 -19.34 17.56 -34.14
CA GLU A 4 -20.75 17.15 -34.11
C GLU A 4 -20.92 15.64 -34.31
N GLU A 5 -20.14 15.04 -35.22
CA GLU A 5 -20.16 13.60 -35.45
C GLU A 5 -19.68 12.82 -34.21
N ILE A 6 -18.65 13.32 -33.52
CA ILE A 6 -18.16 12.75 -32.26
C ILE A 6 -19.23 12.85 -31.17
N VAL A 7 -19.82 14.03 -30.98
CA VAL A 7 -20.91 14.26 -30.01
C VAL A 7 -22.06 13.28 -30.24
N GLU A 8 -22.48 13.11 -31.49
CA GLU A 8 -23.56 12.21 -31.84
C GLU A 8 -23.20 10.73 -31.59
N ARG A 9 -21.94 10.34 -31.83
CA ARG A 9 -21.45 9.00 -31.47
C ARG A 9 -21.46 8.77 -29.96
N ILE A 10 -21.00 9.75 -29.17
CA ILE A 10 -21.04 9.66 -27.69
C ILE A 10 -22.50 9.48 -27.23
N ARG A 11 -23.45 10.26 -27.76
CA ARG A 11 -24.87 10.13 -27.44
C ARG A 11 -25.42 8.74 -27.75
N LYS A 12 -25.08 8.19 -28.93
CA LYS A 12 -25.51 6.85 -29.35
C LYS A 12 -24.89 5.71 -28.53
N ALA A 13 -23.64 5.88 -28.09
CA ALA A 13 -22.93 4.87 -27.30
C ALA A 13 -23.42 4.77 -25.85
N ARG A 14 -24.06 5.82 -25.32
CA ARG A 14 -24.55 5.85 -23.94
C ARG A 14 -25.98 5.33 -23.83
N ARG A 15 -26.23 4.55 -22.77
CA ARG A 15 -27.58 4.02 -22.47
C ARG A 15 -28.59 5.10 -22.07
N ARG A 16 -28.10 6.23 -21.56
CA ARG A 16 -28.87 7.41 -21.20
C ARG A 16 -28.40 8.56 -22.05
N GLU A 17 -29.32 9.42 -22.45
CA GLU A 17 -28.99 10.62 -23.22
C GLU A 17 -28.15 11.58 -22.35
N PRO A 18 -26.86 11.81 -22.71
CA PRO A 18 -26.03 12.78 -22.01
C PRO A 18 -26.61 14.19 -22.14
N ARG A 19 -26.61 14.95 -21.05
CA ARG A 19 -27.10 16.33 -21.04
C ARG A 19 -26.03 17.27 -21.56
N GLN A 20 -26.40 18.18 -22.44
CA GLN A 20 -25.50 19.25 -22.84
C GLN A 20 -25.52 20.35 -21.78
N GLU A 21 -24.37 20.66 -21.21
CA GLU A 21 -24.21 21.67 -20.15
C GLU A 21 -23.04 22.61 -20.47
N ARG A 22 -22.93 23.69 -19.69
CA ARG A 22 -21.81 24.63 -19.77
C ARG A 22 -21.06 24.63 -18.44
N ILE A 23 -19.77 24.30 -18.49
CA ILE A 23 -18.86 24.36 -17.33
C ILE A 23 -17.80 25.42 -17.65
N GLY A 24 -17.89 26.59 -17.00
CA GLY A 24 -17.11 27.77 -17.38
C GLY A 24 -17.35 28.17 -18.84
N GLU A 25 -16.30 28.15 -19.66
CA GLU A 25 -16.36 28.44 -21.09
C GLU A 25 -16.53 27.20 -21.98
N HIS A 26 -16.59 26.01 -21.38
CA HIS A 26 -16.67 24.76 -22.12
C HIS A 26 -18.12 24.31 -22.32
N THR A 27 -18.48 24.01 -23.56
CA THR A 27 -19.68 23.24 -23.86
C THR A 27 -19.35 21.75 -23.71
N VAL A 28 -20.07 21.05 -22.85
CA VAL A 28 -19.78 19.66 -22.49
C VAL A 28 -21.03 18.78 -22.55
N LEU A 29 -20.81 17.47 -22.65
CA LEU A 29 -21.84 16.47 -22.41
C LEU A 29 -21.60 15.85 -21.03
N VAL A 30 -22.62 15.84 -20.18
CA VAL A 30 -22.58 15.27 -18.83
C VAL A 30 -23.48 14.05 -18.79
N ASP A 31 -22.93 12.90 -18.40
CA ASP A 31 -23.67 11.67 -18.12
C ASP A 31 -23.52 11.28 -16.65
N THR A 32 -24.60 10.79 -16.05
CA THR A 32 -24.64 10.35 -14.66
C THR A 32 -25.26 8.96 -14.55
N VAL A 33 -24.43 7.99 -14.17
CA VAL A 33 -24.79 6.58 -14.07
C VAL A 33 -24.82 6.16 -12.60
N ARG A 34 -25.84 5.40 -12.20
CA ARG A 34 -25.90 4.75 -10.89
C ARG A 34 -25.34 3.33 -11.02
N LEU A 35 -24.25 3.05 -10.31
CA LEU A 35 -23.59 1.77 -10.17
C LEU A 35 -23.85 1.20 -8.76
N PRO A 36 -23.62 -0.11 -8.52
CA PRO A 36 -23.73 -0.68 -7.17
C PRO A 36 -22.86 0.03 -6.14
N GLY A 37 -21.71 0.57 -6.56
CA GLY A 37 -20.77 1.32 -5.72
C GLY A 37 -21.07 2.82 -5.55
N GLY A 38 -22.10 3.36 -6.21
CA GLY A 38 -22.45 4.78 -6.12
C GLY A 38 -22.81 5.44 -7.45
N VAL A 39 -22.74 6.76 -7.49
CA VAL A 39 -23.01 7.56 -8.69
C VAL A 39 -21.69 7.91 -9.38
N LEU A 40 -21.57 7.66 -10.67
CA LEU A 40 -20.45 8.10 -11.50
C LEU A 40 -20.94 9.19 -12.45
N THR A 41 -20.31 10.36 -12.41
CA THR A 41 -20.52 11.46 -13.33
C THR A 41 -19.37 11.50 -14.33
N THR A 42 -19.68 11.45 -15.63
CA THR A 42 -18.70 11.56 -16.71
C THR A 42 -18.95 12.85 -17.48
N VAL A 43 -17.91 13.66 -17.65
CA VAL A 43 -17.95 14.88 -18.48
C VAL A 43 -17.14 14.64 -19.74
N HIS A 44 -17.76 14.88 -20.88
CA HIS A 44 -17.12 14.82 -22.19
C HIS A 44 -17.04 16.23 -22.78
N ARG A 45 -15.83 16.68 -23.11
CA ARG A 45 -15.62 17.87 -23.95
C ARG A 45 -15.10 17.40 -25.30
N VAL A 46 -15.79 17.78 -26.37
CA VAL A 46 -15.33 17.56 -27.74
C VAL A 46 -14.82 18.89 -28.27
N ARG A 47 -13.58 18.90 -28.76
CA ARG A 47 -12.96 20.09 -29.36
C ARG A 47 -11.88 19.67 -30.34
N ASP A 48 -11.90 20.24 -31.53
CA ASP A 48 -10.87 20.07 -32.55
C ASP A 48 -10.62 18.57 -32.90
N GLY A 49 -11.68 17.76 -32.87
CA GLY A 49 -11.65 16.34 -33.15
C GLY A 49 -11.10 15.46 -32.02
N GLN A 50 -10.83 16.03 -30.83
CA GLN A 50 -10.38 15.32 -29.62
C GLN A 50 -11.48 15.28 -28.56
N VAL A 51 -11.52 14.19 -27.78
CA VAL A 51 -12.47 14.03 -26.66
C VAL A 51 -11.70 14.11 -25.34
N THR A 52 -11.96 15.11 -24.52
CA THR A 52 -11.50 15.12 -23.12
C THR A 52 -12.57 14.48 -22.25
N VAL A 53 -12.18 13.49 -21.45
CA VAL A 53 -13.05 12.75 -20.54
C VAL A 53 -12.63 13.04 -19.10
N LEU A 54 -13.58 13.50 -18.29
CA LEU A 54 -13.43 13.60 -16.83
C LEU A 54 -14.37 12.60 -16.17
N GLN A 55 -13.94 11.97 -15.09
CA GLN A 55 -14.76 11.07 -14.29
C GLN A 55 -14.74 11.49 -12.82
N ALA A 56 -15.93 11.57 -12.23
CA ALA A 56 -16.14 11.90 -10.82
C ALA A 56 -17.07 10.87 -10.18
N GLY A 57 -16.60 10.17 -9.16
CA GLY A 57 -17.37 9.25 -8.34
C GLY A 57 -18.42 9.93 -7.47
N ALA A 58 -18.99 9.16 -6.55
CA ALA A 58 -20.18 9.57 -5.81
C ALA A 58 -19.90 10.75 -4.88
N GLY A 59 -20.51 11.90 -5.16
CA GLY A 59 -20.36 13.10 -4.33
C GLY A 59 -19.02 13.82 -4.50
N SER A 60 -18.16 13.40 -5.42
CA SER A 60 -16.87 14.06 -5.69
C SER A 60 -16.96 15.14 -6.78
N PHE A 61 -18.00 15.12 -7.62
CA PHE A 61 -18.16 16.09 -8.70
C PHE A 61 -18.29 17.52 -8.17
N ARG A 62 -17.38 18.39 -8.63
CA ARG A 62 -17.40 19.83 -8.37
C ARG A 62 -17.15 20.59 -9.68
N GLU A 63 -17.97 21.59 -9.97
CA GLU A 63 -17.90 22.34 -11.23
C GLU A 63 -16.60 23.14 -11.37
N ASP A 64 -16.08 23.69 -10.28
CA ASP A 64 -14.81 24.43 -10.24
C ASP A 64 -13.60 23.52 -10.57
N VAL A 65 -13.58 22.31 -10.02
CA VAL A 65 -12.58 21.28 -10.34
C VAL A 65 -12.71 20.84 -11.80
N ALA A 66 -13.92 20.52 -12.26
CA ALA A 66 -14.15 20.14 -13.65
C ALA A 66 -13.67 21.22 -14.63
N ARG A 67 -13.97 22.49 -14.35
CA ARG A 67 -13.47 23.63 -15.14
C ARG A 67 -11.94 23.64 -15.20
N ALA A 68 -11.27 23.55 -14.04
CA ALA A 68 -9.81 23.56 -13.99
C ALA A 68 -9.18 22.39 -14.77
N LEU A 69 -9.79 21.19 -14.71
CA LEU A 69 -9.33 20.03 -15.49
C LEU A 69 -9.59 20.17 -16.99
N LEU A 70 -10.65 20.87 -17.41
CA LEU A 70 -10.96 21.13 -18.82
C LEU A 70 -10.07 22.24 -19.42
N ASP A 71 -9.53 23.14 -18.60
CA ASP A 71 -8.59 24.18 -19.03
C ASP A 71 -7.18 23.61 -19.33
N VAL A 72 -6.90 22.36 -18.93
CA VAL A 72 -5.64 21.66 -19.21
C VAL A 72 -5.46 21.49 -20.73
N PRO A 73 -4.32 21.92 -21.29
CA PRO A 73 -4.07 21.77 -22.72
C PRO A 73 -3.95 20.29 -23.09
N ALA A 74 -4.36 19.96 -24.31
CA ALA A 74 -4.07 18.65 -24.87
C ALA A 74 -2.54 18.43 -24.93
N VAL A 75 -2.07 17.33 -24.36
CA VAL A 75 -0.68 16.89 -24.45
C VAL A 75 -0.55 15.69 -25.39
N PRO A 76 0.61 15.50 -26.05
CA PRO A 76 0.86 14.34 -26.87
C PRO A 76 0.69 13.03 -26.08
N ALA A 77 0.14 12.00 -26.71
CA ALA A 77 -0.28 10.74 -26.07
C ALA A 77 0.84 9.92 -25.39
N ALA A 78 2.11 10.32 -25.51
CA ALA A 78 3.26 9.50 -25.12
C ALA A 78 3.87 9.82 -23.74
N THR A 79 3.47 10.91 -23.08
CA THR A 79 4.13 11.37 -21.84
C THR A 79 3.15 11.81 -20.78
N VAL A 80 3.34 11.31 -19.55
CA VAL A 80 2.68 11.80 -18.34
C VAL A 80 3.26 13.18 -18.03
N GLN A 81 2.56 14.24 -18.40
CA GLN A 81 2.93 15.61 -18.08
C GLN A 81 1.92 16.18 -17.08
N PRO A 82 2.25 16.22 -15.77
CA PRO A 82 1.37 16.82 -14.79
C PRO A 82 1.32 18.34 -14.99
N VAL A 83 0.11 18.89 -15.09
CA VAL A 83 -0.14 20.33 -15.22
C VAL A 83 -0.62 20.87 -13.87
N PRO A 84 0.03 21.90 -13.30
CA PRO A 84 -0.46 22.55 -12.08
C PRO A 84 -1.90 23.03 -12.21
N ILE A 85 -2.71 22.74 -11.19
CA ILE A 85 -4.05 23.31 -11.02
C ILE A 85 -4.14 23.99 -9.66
N ASP A 86 -4.83 25.12 -9.61
CA ASP A 86 -5.06 25.89 -8.40
C ASP A 86 -6.57 26.04 -8.22
N VAL A 87 -7.14 25.16 -7.40
CA VAL A 87 -8.57 25.16 -7.08
C VAL A 87 -8.72 25.27 -5.56
N PRO A 88 -9.38 26.31 -5.04
CA PRO A 88 -9.54 26.49 -3.61
C PRO A 88 -10.12 25.25 -2.90
N GLY A 89 -9.40 24.81 -1.87
CA GLY A 89 -9.77 23.65 -1.05
C GLY A 89 -9.56 22.28 -1.71
N LEU A 90 -9.05 22.23 -2.95
CA LEU A 90 -8.66 20.98 -3.60
C LEU A 90 -7.25 20.59 -3.12
N ARG A 91 -7.09 19.34 -2.64
CA ARG A 91 -5.78 18.81 -2.24
C ARG A 91 -4.99 18.23 -3.41
N LEU A 92 -5.65 18.00 -4.54
CA LEU A 92 -5.06 17.49 -5.77
C LEU A 92 -4.59 18.69 -6.60
N ASP A 93 -3.28 18.93 -6.61
CA ASP A 93 -2.65 20.16 -7.13
C ASP A 93 -2.14 20.01 -8.57
N ARG A 94 -2.41 18.85 -9.19
CA ARG A 94 -2.04 18.55 -10.57
C ARG A 94 -3.21 17.94 -11.32
N ALA A 95 -3.25 18.22 -12.62
CA ALA A 95 -4.04 17.46 -13.58
C ALA A 95 -3.10 16.59 -14.40
N LEU A 96 -3.48 15.34 -14.59
CA LEU A 96 -2.76 14.41 -15.45
C LEU A 96 -3.63 14.03 -16.64
N VAL A 97 -3.09 14.25 -17.85
CA VAL A 97 -3.72 13.82 -19.10
C VAL A 97 -3.19 12.43 -19.44
N LEU A 98 -4.07 11.46 -19.43
CA LEU A 98 -3.83 10.10 -19.87
C LEU A 98 -4.28 10.01 -21.32
N GLY A 99 -3.33 9.69 -22.21
CA GLY A 99 -3.61 9.47 -23.62
C GLY A 99 -4.68 8.39 -23.85
N PRO A 100 -5.20 8.27 -25.08
CA PRO A 100 -6.02 7.12 -25.43
C PRO A 100 -5.25 5.87 -25.05
N VAL A 101 -5.94 4.91 -24.42
CA VAL A 101 -5.40 3.57 -24.25
C VAL A 101 -5.38 2.98 -25.66
N GLY A 102 -4.31 3.29 -26.42
CA GLY A 102 -4.06 2.62 -27.68
C GLY A 102 -4.12 1.13 -27.39
N GLU A 103 -4.75 0.36 -28.29
CA GLU A 103 -4.82 -1.10 -28.22
C GLU A 103 -3.47 -1.59 -27.70
N GLN A 104 -3.44 -1.95 -26.42
CA GLN A 104 -2.25 -2.50 -25.83
C GLN A 104 -1.97 -3.70 -26.71
N ASP A 105 -0.77 -3.78 -27.29
CA ASP A 105 -0.34 -4.97 -28.01
C ASP A 105 -0.45 -6.13 -27.02
N GLU A 106 -1.61 -6.78 -26.99
CA GLU A 106 -1.89 -8.01 -26.22
C GLU A 106 -1.00 -9.16 -26.73
N GLY A 107 -0.14 -8.89 -27.72
CA GLY A 107 0.92 -9.75 -28.25
C GLY A 107 2.09 -10.03 -27.29
N GLY A 108 2.03 -9.59 -26.03
CA GLY A 108 2.88 -10.08 -24.95
C GLY A 108 2.50 -11.51 -24.56
N GLN A 109 2.82 -12.46 -25.44
CA GLN A 109 2.63 -13.90 -25.31
C GLN A 109 3.10 -14.41 -23.95
N ASP A 110 2.14 -14.82 -23.13
CA ASP A 110 2.37 -15.86 -22.11
C ASP A 110 2.41 -17.18 -22.89
N GLU A 111 3.59 -17.55 -23.40
CA GLU A 111 3.88 -18.86 -23.99
C GLU A 111 3.83 -19.97 -22.92
N GLY A 112 2.65 -20.14 -22.32
CA GLY A 112 2.31 -21.23 -21.40
C GLY A 112 1.34 -22.18 -22.08
N GLY A 113 1.86 -22.99 -23.01
CA GLY A 113 1.09 -23.95 -23.80
C GLY A 113 0.08 -24.75 -22.98
N ARG A 114 -1.21 -24.56 -23.29
CA ARG A 114 -2.26 -25.54 -23.03
C ARG A 114 -3.12 -25.67 -24.27
N ASP A 115 -2.78 -26.69 -25.05
CA ASP A 115 -3.66 -27.36 -26.01
C ASP A 115 -5.05 -27.53 -25.41
N LYS A 116 -6.03 -26.81 -25.94
CA LYS A 116 -7.43 -27.26 -25.93
C LYS A 116 -8.13 -26.84 -27.21
N ASP A 117 -8.15 -27.80 -28.14
CA ASP A 117 -9.16 -27.96 -29.16
C ASP A 117 -10.55 -27.68 -28.57
N ARG A 118 -11.11 -26.53 -28.92
CA ARG A 118 -12.53 -26.24 -28.68
C ARG A 118 -13.08 -25.45 -29.85
N GLU A 119 -13.43 -26.19 -30.88
CA GLU A 119 -14.41 -25.81 -31.91
C GLU A 119 -15.62 -25.14 -31.24
N LYS A 120 -15.88 -23.89 -31.63
CA LYS A 120 -17.17 -23.23 -31.40
C LYS A 120 -17.52 -22.32 -32.57
N ASP A 121 -18.35 -22.87 -33.46
CA ASP A 121 -19.26 -22.10 -34.30
C ASP A 121 -20.25 -21.33 -33.42
N GLY A 122 -20.16 -20.00 -33.41
CA GLY A 122 -20.96 -19.16 -32.51
C GLY A 122 -20.94 -17.68 -32.86
N GLN A 123 -21.65 -17.32 -33.94
CA GLN A 123 -22.25 -16.01 -34.25
C GLN A 123 -21.42 -14.72 -34.06
N ASP A 124 -20.87 -14.30 -35.20
CA ASP A 124 -20.06 -13.13 -35.54
C ASP A 124 -20.78 -11.75 -35.50
N LYS A 125 -21.84 -11.57 -34.68
CA LYS A 125 -22.62 -10.30 -34.66
C LYS A 125 -22.09 -9.24 -33.68
N GLY A 126 -21.14 -9.58 -32.81
CA GLY A 126 -20.56 -8.65 -31.84
C GLY A 126 -19.36 -7.83 -32.35
N GLY A 127 -18.76 -8.19 -33.49
CA GLY A 127 -17.55 -7.54 -34.00
C GLY A 127 -17.78 -6.14 -34.59
N GLN A 128 -18.94 -5.91 -35.22
CA GLN A 128 -19.20 -4.66 -35.95
C GLN A 128 -19.58 -3.48 -35.04
N GLU A 129 -20.14 -3.73 -33.85
CA GLU A 129 -20.40 -2.68 -32.85
C GLU A 129 -19.16 -2.31 -32.03
N ARG A 130 -18.24 -3.26 -31.80
CA ARG A 130 -16.94 -2.97 -31.16
C ARG A 130 -16.10 -2.02 -32.03
N GLY A 131 -15.90 -2.38 -33.31
CA GLY A 131 -15.09 -1.61 -34.27
C GLY A 131 -15.47 -0.13 -34.48
N ARG A 132 -16.70 0.29 -34.11
CA ARG A 132 -17.18 1.68 -34.27
C ARG A 132 -16.99 2.55 -33.03
N ASN A 133 -16.92 1.96 -31.84
CA ASN A 133 -16.57 2.70 -30.63
C ASN A 133 -15.08 3.06 -30.61
N ASP A 134 -14.26 2.20 -31.20
CA ASP A 134 -12.79 2.32 -31.21
C ASP A 134 -12.29 3.65 -31.83
N GLU A 135 -12.99 4.22 -32.83
CA GLU A 135 -12.49 5.41 -33.54
C GLU A 135 -12.53 6.70 -32.71
N TRP A 136 -13.55 6.90 -31.86
CA TRP A 136 -13.59 8.08 -30.99
C TRP A 136 -12.85 7.82 -29.67
N GLU A 137 -12.81 6.56 -29.21
CA GLU A 137 -12.01 6.15 -28.05
C GLU A 137 -10.50 6.32 -28.32
N ALA A 138 -10.04 6.07 -29.55
CA ALA A 138 -8.68 6.38 -30.00
C ALA A 138 -8.35 7.89 -29.98
N ARG A 139 -9.35 8.77 -29.86
CA ARG A 139 -9.22 10.22 -29.75
C ARG A 139 -9.53 10.72 -28.33
N ALA A 140 -9.91 9.83 -27.43
CA ALA A 140 -10.25 10.17 -26.07
C ALA A 140 -8.98 10.30 -25.23
N VAL A 141 -8.88 11.39 -24.47
CA VAL A 141 -7.92 11.56 -23.40
C VAL A 141 -8.67 11.67 -22.09
N THR A 142 -8.20 10.98 -21.07
CA THR A 142 -8.77 11.07 -19.73
C THR A 142 -7.94 12.06 -18.93
N VAL A 143 -8.59 13.05 -18.32
CA VAL A 143 -7.90 13.99 -17.43
C VAL A 143 -8.31 13.71 -16.00
N VAL A 144 -7.32 13.41 -15.15
CA VAL A 144 -7.53 13.06 -13.75
C VAL A 144 -6.90 14.10 -12.83
N ALA A 145 -7.57 14.40 -11.73
CA ALA A 145 -7.00 15.18 -10.64
C ALA A 145 -6.12 14.28 -9.78
N VAL A 146 -4.92 14.76 -9.47
CA VAL A 146 -3.85 14.01 -8.80
C VAL A 146 -3.02 14.97 -7.97
N HIS A 147 -2.32 14.44 -6.98
CA HIS A 147 -1.33 15.19 -6.24
C HIS A 147 0.05 14.95 -6.82
N HIS A 148 0.94 15.94 -6.76
CA HIS A 148 2.31 15.81 -7.27
C HIS A 148 3.09 14.67 -6.59
N SER A 149 2.72 14.26 -5.37
CA SER A 149 3.31 13.11 -4.68
C SER A 149 2.93 11.74 -5.27
N GLU A 150 1.97 11.69 -6.19
CA GLU A 150 1.42 10.44 -6.75
C GLU A 150 2.05 10.09 -8.10
N ILE A 151 2.83 11.02 -8.66
CA ILE A 151 3.35 10.98 -10.02
C ILE A 151 4.85 11.23 -9.98
N LEU A 152 5.57 10.49 -10.81
CA LEU A 152 6.99 10.66 -11.06
C LEU A 152 7.10 11.50 -12.34
N PRO A 153 7.75 12.68 -12.28
CA PRO A 153 7.93 13.49 -13.47
C PRO A 153 8.58 12.70 -14.61
N GLY A 154 7.92 12.68 -15.78
CA GLY A 154 8.43 12.01 -16.97
C GLY A 154 8.21 10.50 -17.02
N GLU A 155 7.46 9.90 -16.10
CA GLU A 155 7.10 8.48 -16.21
C GLU A 155 6.24 8.20 -17.46
N SER A 156 6.31 6.98 -17.98
CA SER A 156 5.44 6.58 -19.08
C SER A 156 4.00 6.38 -18.58
N PRO A 157 2.98 6.54 -19.44
CA PRO A 157 1.61 6.21 -19.07
C PRO A 157 1.44 4.77 -18.58
N GLU A 158 2.20 3.83 -19.15
CA GLU A 158 2.22 2.42 -18.73
C GLU A 158 2.80 2.23 -17.33
N ALA A 159 3.90 2.93 -17.02
CA ALA A 159 4.51 2.89 -15.69
C ALA A 159 3.56 3.47 -14.64
N PHE A 160 2.91 4.60 -14.96
CA PHE A 160 1.89 5.20 -14.10
C PHE A 160 0.72 4.23 -13.88
N ALA A 161 0.17 3.66 -14.95
CA ALA A 161 -0.96 2.71 -14.87
C ALA A 161 -0.60 1.47 -14.04
N THR A 162 0.60 0.93 -14.21
CA THR A 162 1.12 -0.19 -13.42
C THR A 162 1.22 0.19 -11.94
N ALA A 163 1.80 1.36 -11.65
CA ALA A 163 1.97 1.88 -10.31
C ALA A 163 0.63 2.22 -9.62
N SER A 164 -0.37 2.71 -10.36
CA SER A 164 -1.69 3.05 -9.85
C SER A 164 -2.60 1.84 -9.71
N SER A 165 -2.30 0.71 -10.37
CA SER A 165 -3.10 -0.51 -10.31
C SER A 165 -3.27 -1.04 -8.87
N SER A 166 -4.25 -1.92 -8.68
CA SER A 166 -4.52 -2.59 -7.39
C SER A 166 -3.35 -3.39 -6.85
N ARG A 167 -2.43 -3.84 -7.73
CA ARG A 167 -1.20 -4.55 -7.35
C ARG A 167 -0.08 -3.61 -6.92
N GLY A 168 -0.13 -2.34 -7.31
CA GLY A 168 0.80 -1.29 -6.91
C GLY A 168 0.30 -0.53 -5.69
N THR A 169 -0.09 0.72 -5.90
CA THR A 169 -0.58 1.63 -4.84
C THR A 169 -2.08 1.49 -4.54
N GLY A 170 -2.86 0.88 -5.44
CA GLY A 170 -4.32 0.88 -5.36
C GLY A 170 -4.98 2.20 -5.74
N LEU A 171 -4.21 3.20 -6.19
CA LEU A 171 -4.70 4.52 -6.55
C LEU A 171 -5.80 4.50 -7.63
N ALA A 172 -5.78 3.52 -8.52
CA ALA A 172 -6.74 3.38 -9.61
C ALA A 172 -8.21 3.34 -9.14
N HIS A 173 -8.46 2.84 -7.92
CA HIS A 173 -9.81 2.79 -7.34
C HIS A 173 -10.32 4.14 -6.83
N HIS A 174 -9.46 5.17 -6.88
CA HIS A 174 -9.73 6.47 -6.28
C HIS A 174 -9.51 7.63 -7.26
N LEU A 175 -9.17 7.37 -8.52
CA LEU A 175 -8.92 8.45 -9.51
C LEU A 175 -10.17 9.26 -9.86
N ASP A 176 -11.36 8.73 -9.60
CA ASP A 176 -12.64 9.41 -9.77
C ASP A 176 -13.09 10.15 -8.49
N ASP A 177 -12.43 9.97 -7.34
CA ASP A 177 -12.72 10.77 -6.14
C ASP A 177 -11.85 12.03 -6.08
N TRP A 178 -12.39 13.15 -6.57
CA TRP A 178 -11.70 14.44 -6.56
C TRP A 178 -11.53 15.05 -5.15
N ASN A 179 -12.24 14.55 -4.14
CA ASN A 179 -12.16 15.06 -2.76
C ASN A 179 -11.30 14.19 -1.84
N ARG A 180 -10.70 13.13 -2.38
CA ARG A 180 -9.88 12.19 -1.60
C ARG A 180 -8.64 12.85 -1.01
N GLN A 181 -8.06 12.16 -0.04
CA GLN A 181 -6.70 12.45 0.39
C GLN A 181 -5.68 12.03 -0.68
N PRO A 182 -4.60 12.81 -0.87
CA PRO A 182 -3.44 12.33 -1.60
C PRO A 182 -2.92 11.01 -1.03
N VAL A 183 -2.52 10.12 -1.93
CA VAL A 183 -2.02 8.77 -1.67
C VAL A 183 -0.56 8.77 -2.14
N PRO A 184 0.37 9.38 -1.37
CA PRO A 184 1.72 9.60 -1.83
C PRO A 184 2.41 8.29 -2.19
N ARG A 185 3.00 8.29 -3.38
CA ARG A 185 3.76 7.17 -3.90
C ARG A 185 5.20 7.27 -3.42
N ALA A 186 5.79 6.11 -3.18
CA ALA A 186 7.21 5.98 -2.99
C ALA A 186 7.76 4.85 -3.84
N ASP A 187 8.97 5.04 -4.32
CA ASP A 187 9.76 3.97 -4.90
C ASP A 187 10.51 3.27 -3.76
N ALA A 188 10.32 1.96 -3.60
CA ALA A 188 10.97 1.22 -2.54
C ALA A 188 11.74 0.00 -3.03
N ARG A 189 12.79 -0.34 -2.29
CA ARG A 189 13.58 -1.57 -2.49
C ARG A 189 14.14 -2.05 -1.16
N LEU A 190 14.40 -3.36 -1.09
CA LEU A 190 15.17 -3.95 0.00
C LEU A 190 16.66 -3.90 -0.31
N LEU A 191 17.44 -3.46 0.67
CA LEU A 191 18.90 -3.43 0.57
C LEU A 191 19.54 -4.72 1.10
N ASP A 192 18.85 -5.39 2.03
CA ASP A 192 19.25 -6.66 2.62
C ASP A 192 18.23 -7.75 2.29
N ASP A 193 18.62 -9.01 2.47
CA ASP A 193 17.69 -10.12 2.33
C ASP A 193 16.68 -10.10 3.47
N TRP A 194 15.40 -10.32 3.14
CA TRP A 194 14.33 -10.47 4.12
C TRP A 194 14.17 -11.97 4.39
N PRO A 195 14.72 -12.51 5.50
CA PRO A 195 14.68 -13.94 5.77
C PRO A 195 13.22 -14.39 5.77
N GLY A 196 12.86 -15.50 5.12
CA GLY A 196 11.49 -16.05 5.12
C GLY A 196 10.36 -15.13 4.63
N GLY A 197 10.66 -13.98 4.02
CA GLY A 197 9.67 -13.00 3.57
C GLY A 197 9.32 -13.13 2.10
N VAL A 198 8.27 -12.39 1.70
CA VAL A 198 7.81 -12.31 0.30
C VAL A 198 8.63 -11.31 -0.53
N MET A 199 9.38 -10.43 0.11
CA MET A 199 10.23 -9.45 -0.54
C MET A 199 11.66 -9.98 -0.62
N ARG A 200 12.36 -9.67 -1.72
CA ARG A 200 13.77 -10.02 -1.91
C ARG A 200 14.59 -8.76 -2.05
N ARG A 201 15.88 -8.83 -1.73
CA ARG A 201 16.84 -7.79 -2.10
C ARG A 201 16.67 -7.48 -3.59
N SER A 202 16.56 -6.19 -3.90
CA SER A 202 16.34 -5.73 -5.28
C SER A 202 17.20 -4.53 -5.56
N GLU A 203 17.81 -4.50 -6.74
CA GLU A 203 18.45 -3.29 -7.26
C GLU A 203 17.43 -2.30 -7.85
N ARG A 204 16.28 -2.84 -8.30
CA ARG A 204 15.20 -2.08 -8.94
C ARG A 204 14.24 -1.53 -7.88
N PHE A 205 13.82 -0.30 -8.10
CA PHE A 205 12.71 0.28 -7.35
C PHE A 205 11.38 -0.25 -7.87
N HIS A 206 10.47 -0.47 -6.94
CA HIS A 206 9.09 -0.78 -7.23
C HIS A 206 8.20 0.34 -6.68
N PRO A 207 7.12 0.72 -7.37
CA PRO A 207 6.19 1.70 -6.86
C PRO A 207 5.35 1.12 -5.73
N TRP A 208 5.31 1.81 -4.59
CA TRP A 208 4.56 1.45 -3.38
C TRP A 208 3.80 2.67 -2.83
N HIS A 209 2.82 2.39 -1.99
CA HIS A 209 2.19 3.41 -1.14
C HIS A 209 3.15 3.79 -0.02
N ALA A 210 3.54 5.07 0.09
CA ALA A 210 4.53 5.52 1.07
C ALA A 210 4.09 5.19 2.51
N GLU A 211 2.83 5.47 2.84
CA GLU A 211 2.26 5.11 4.16
C GLU A 211 2.37 3.62 4.44
N ARG A 212 2.08 2.73 3.48
CA ARG A 212 2.21 1.27 3.70
C ARG A 212 3.64 0.88 4.00
N MET A 213 4.62 1.50 3.35
CA MET A 213 6.03 1.26 3.63
C MET A 213 6.39 1.68 5.06
N LEU A 214 5.87 2.80 5.54
CA LEU A 214 6.20 3.37 6.84
C LEU A 214 5.32 2.93 8.01
N THR A 215 4.16 2.31 7.74
CA THR A 215 3.23 1.79 8.77
C THR A 215 3.22 0.28 8.87
N ARG A 216 3.68 -0.44 7.85
CA ARG A 216 3.69 -1.91 7.84
C ARG A 216 5.05 -2.48 7.49
N VAL A 217 5.63 -2.10 6.36
CA VAL A 217 6.82 -2.82 5.85
C VAL A 217 8.06 -2.55 6.71
N ALA A 218 8.41 -1.29 6.97
CA ALA A 218 9.54 -0.96 7.83
C ALA A 218 9.27 -1.26 9.33
N PRO A 219 8.09 -0.90 9.91
CA PRO A 219 7.75 -1.23 11.30
C PRO A 219 7.65 -2.71 11.66
N ASP A 220 7.13 -3.54 10.76
CA ASP A 220 6.86 -4.96 11.03
C ASP A 220 7.84 -5.89 10.30
N GLY A 221 8.84 -5.32 9.61
CA GLY A 221 9.90 -6.08 8.97
C GLY A 221 10.83 -6.75 9.99
N PRO A 222 11.67 -7.72 9.59
CA PRO A 222 12.65 -8.32 10.49
C PRO A 222 13.64 -7.28 11.01
N SER A 223 14.05 -7.44 12.27
CA SER A 223 15.08 -6.60 12.87
C SER A 223 16.35 -6.61 12.03
N GLY A 224 16.97 -5.43 11.87
CA GLY A 224 18.22 -5.26 11.12
C GLY A 224 18.10 -5.20 9.59
N VAL A 225 16.97 -5.58 8.99
CA VAL A 225 16.78 -5.52 7.52
C VAL A 225 16.56 -4.09 7.07
N ARG A 226 17.38 -3.60 6.12
CA ARG A 226 17.26 -2.25 5.58
C ARG A 226 16.31 -2.17 4.39
N VAL A 227 15.43 -1.17 4.44
CA VAL A 227 14.50 -0.77 3.40
C VAL A 227 14.87 0.65 2.94
N GLU A 228 15.04 0.84 1.64
CA GLU A 228 15.16 2.17 1.04
C GLU A 228 13.81 2.59 0.45
N VAL A 229 13.35 3.78 0.81
CA VAL A 229 12.09 4.37 0.39
C VAL A 229 12.37 5.77 -0.17
N ARG A 230 12.05 5.99 -1.44
CA ARG A 230 12.30 7.24 -2.17
C ARG A 230 10.98 7.95 -2.49
N SER A 231 10.86 9.21 -2.10
CA SER A 231 9.69 10.02 -2.45
C SER A 231 9.78 10.52 -3.89
N MET A 232 8.63 10.92 -4.46
CA MET A 232 8.59 11.51 -5.80
C MET A 232 9.34 12.87 -5.89
N ALA A 233 9.55 13.53 -4.75
CA ALA A 233 10.36 14.75 -4.64
C ALA A 233 11.87 14.48 -4.50
N GLY A 234 12.31 13.22 -4.53
CA GLY A 234 13.72 12.83 -4.47
C GLY A 234 14.31 12.67 -3.07
N HIS A 235 13.48 12.74 -2.02
CA HIS A 235 13.93 12.40 -0.66
C HIS A 235 14.17 10.89 -0.59
N VAL A 236 15.20 10.45 0.12
CA VAL A 236 15.52 9.04 0.30
C VAL A 236 15.60 8.73 1.78
N VAL A 237 14.76 7.81 2.26
CA VAL A 237 14.81 7.28 3.62
C VAL A 237 15.36 5.86 3.55
N VAL A 238 16.44 5.59 4.26
CA VAL A 238 16.90 4.23 4.53
C VAL A 238 16.58 3.93 5.98
N LEU A 239 15.75 2.92 6.23
CA LEU A 239 15.34 2.50 7.58
C LEU A 239 15.67 1.03 7.79
N ARG A 240 16.04 0.68 9.01
CA ARG A 240 15.96 -0.67 9.55
C ARG A 240 15.18 -0.64 10.85
N ARG A 241 14.56 -1.76 11.20
CA ARG A 241 13.97 -1.92 12.51
C ARG A 241 15.04 -2.28 13.53
N GLU A 242 15.04 -1.56 14.65
CA GLU A 242 15.75 -1.91 15.87
C GLU A 242 14.70 -2.00 16.99
N TRP A 243 14.26 -3.21 17.29
CA TRP A 243 13.16 -3.48 18.22
C TRP A 243 11.86 -2.72 17.84
N ASP A 244 11.43 -1.77 18.66
CA ASP A 244 10.24 -0.94 18.49
C ASP A 244 10.52 0.35 17.71
N ARG A 245 11.73 0.50 17.15
CA ARG A 245 12.18 1.75 16.52
C ARG A 245 12.56 1.56 15.07
N GLY A 246 12.26 2.57 14.25
CA GLY A 246 12.81 2.72 12.92
C GLY A 246 14.06 3.59 12.98
N VAL A 247 15.22 2.99 12.71
CA VAL A 247 16.52 3.66 12.77
C VAL A 247 17.15 3.71 11.37
N GLY A 248 17.79 4.82 11.03
CA GLY A 248 18.49 4.96 9.75
C GLY A 248 18.82 6.39 9.37
N THR A 249 18.55 6.77 8.12
CA THR A 249 18.95 8.08 7.58
C THR A 249 17.94 8.59 6.56
N LEU A 250 17.59 9.87 6.69
CA LEU A 250 16.85 10.64 5.69
C LEU A 250 17.85 11.50 4.91
N THR A 251 17.90 11.33 3.59
CA THR A 251 18.70 12.14 2.68
C THR A 251 17.77 13.02 1.85
N PHE A 252 18.03 14.33 1.86
CA PHE A 252 17.29 15.34 1.11
C PHE A 252 17.79 15.42 -0.34
N PRO A 253 17.02 16.04 -1.26
CA PRO A 253 17.42 16.19 -2.66
C PRO A 253 18.74 16.94 -2.87
N ASP A 254 19.13 17.81 -1.93
CA ASP A 254 20.40 18.54 -1.95
C ASP A 254 21.61 17.72 -1.44
N GLY A 255 21.38 16.45 -1.06
CA GLY A 255 22.39 15.55 -0.53
C GLY A 255 22.63 15.68 0.98
N THR A 256 21.98 16.65 1.67
CA THR A 256 22.02 16.74 3.13
C THR A 256 21.41 15.47 3.72
N ALA A 257 22.02 14.93 4.78
CA ALA A 257 21.53 13.74 5.45
C ALA A 257 21.31 14.00 6.95
N THR A 258 20.20 13.49 7.47
CA THR A 258 19.86 13.56 8.90
C THR A 258 19.59 12.16 9.43
N PRO A 259 20.11 11.79 10.61
CA PRO A 259 19.80 10.50 11.23
C PRO A 259 18.31 10.37 11.52
N VAL A 260 17.75 9.17 11.34
CA VAL A 260 16.38 8.82 11.73
C VAL A 260 16.45 7.84 12.89
N ASP A 261 15.69 8.10 13.94
CA ASP A 261 15.49 7.27 15.11
C ASP A 261 14.14 7.66 15.73
N LEU A 262 13.10 6.90 15.39
CA LEU A 262 11.70 7.17 15.74
C LEU A 262 11.00 5.89 16.22
N PRO A 263 10.02 5.99 17.14
CA PRO A 263 9.11 4.89 17.42
C PRO A 263 8.43 4.41 16.13
N ARG A 264 8.31 3.10 15.94
CA ARG A 264 7.83 2.52 14.68
C ARG A 264 6.41 3.00 14.30
N HIS A 265 5.55 3.26 15.29
CA HIS A 265 4.19 3.76 15.08
C HIS A 265 4.13 5.27 14.76
N GLU A 266 5.20 6.02 15.02
CA GLU A 266 5.32 7.45 14.67
C GLU A 266 5.93 7.68 13.29
N LEU A 267 6.51 6.66 12.64
CA LEU A 267 7.23 6.83 11.37
C LEU A 267 6.41 7.56 10.31
N TRP A 268 5.14 7.19 10.11
CA TRP A 268 4.27 7.88 9.16
C TRP A 268 3.91 9.29 9.58
N ALA A 269 3.60 9.52 10.86
CA ALA A 269 3.24 10.86 11.34
C ALA A 269 4.40 11.85 11.19
N ARG A 270 5.65 11.39 11.37
CA ARG A 270 6.86 12.21 11.32
C ARG A 270 7.44 12.35 9.91
N LEU A 271 7.45 11.26 9.14
CA LEU A 271 8.05 11.23 7.80
C LEU A 271 7.01 11.39 6.68
N GLY A 272 5.72 11.17 6.91
CA GLY A 272 4.68 11.33 5.90
C GLY A 272 4.71 12.68 5.15
N PRO A 273 4.92 13.83 5.84
CA PRO A 273 4.99 15.14 5.19
C PRO A 273 6.06 15.25 4.08
N ILE A 274 7.19 14.53 4.17
CA ILE A 274 8.22 14.55 3.10
C ILE A 274 7.78 13.78 1.84
N PHE A 275 6.84 12.85 1.99
CA PHE A 275 6.27 12.12 0.86
C PHE A 275 5.14 12.88 0.20
N LEU A 276 4.44 13.73 0.95
CA LEU A 276 3.45 14.65 0.40
C LEU A 276 4.10 15.87 -0.27
N GLY A 277 5.38 16.16 -0.02
CA GLY A 277 6.02 17.38 -0.54
C GLY A 277 5.61 18.66 0.21
N ASP A 278 4.84 18.53 1.29
CA ASP A 278 4.50 19.61 2.22
C ASP A 278 5.70 20.05 3.08
N GLY A 279 6.72 19.19 3.16
CA GLY A 279 7.97 19.47 3.85
C GLY A 279 8.87 20.39 3.03
N GLY A 280 8.45 21.63 2.78
CA GLY A 280 9.29 22.68 2.19
C GLY A 280 10.62 22.88 2.92
N ASP A 281 11.35 23.96 2.67
CA ASP A 281 12.66 24.22 3.32
C ASP A 281 12.65 24.19 4.86
N ASP A 282 11.47 24.14 5.48
CA ASP A 282 11.31 23.91 6.91
C ASP A 282 11.67 22.46 7.32
N ARG A 283 12.98 22.22 7.39
CA ARG A 283 13.59 21.03 7.96
C ARG A 283 13.41 20.93 9.48
N THR A 284 12.98 22.00 10.15
CA THR A 284 13.00 22.09 11.62
C THR A 284 11.86 21.30 12.27
N GLY A 285 10.73 21.13 11.56
CA GLY A 285 9.62 20.28 12.00
C GLY A 285 9.87 18.77 11.81
N LEU A 286 10.83 18.40 10.96
CA LEU A 286 11.22 17.01 10.70
C LEU A 286 12.21 16.55 11.76
N VAL A 287 11.79 16.52 13.03
CA VAL A 287 12.57 15.90 14.10
C VAL A 287 12.69 14.42 13.76
N THR A 288 13.85 14.03 13.23
CA THR A 288 14.12 12.65 12.82
C THR A 288 14.79 11.85 13.91
N VAL A 289 15.37 12.48 14.94
CA VAL A 289 15.84 11.80 16.16
C VAL A 289 15.00 12.28 17.31
N ALA A 290 14.13 11.41 17.82
CA ALA A 290 13.36 11.67 19.03
C ALA A 290 13.85 10.72 20.14
N PRO A 291 14.41 11.21 21.25
CA PRO A 291 14.61 10.38 22.42
C PRO A 291 13.24 9.90 22.89
N GLY A 292 12.92 8.65 22.57
CA GLY A 292 11.64 8.04 22.87
C GLY A 292 11.79 7.13 24.07
N THR A 293 10.81 7.19 24.97
CA THR A 293 10.54 6.06 25.86
C THR A 293 10.21 4.86 24.96
N PRO A 294 10.81 3.68 25.19
CA PRO A 294 10.44 2.47 24.47
C PRO A 294 8.93 2.25 24.56
N GLU A 295 8.34 1.67 23.50
CA GLU A 295 7.00 1.13 23.56
C GLU A 295 6.91 0.18 24.76
N VAL A 296 5.94 0.45 25.63
CA VAL A 296 5.61 -0.43 26.75
C VAL A 296 4.68 -1.53 26.25
N ASP A 297 4.70 -2.68 26.91
CA ASP A 297 3.77 -3.77 26.65
C ASP A 297 3.81 -4.28 25.20
N VAL A 298 5.02 -4.46 24.64
CA VAL A 298 5.24 -5.03 23.30
C VAL A 298 6.24 -6.18 23.33
N LEU A 299 6.01 -7.17 22.47
CA LEU A 299 6.85 -8.36 22.32
C LEU A 299 7.07 -8.67 20.83
N GLU A 300 8.21 -9.27 20.51
CA GLU A 300 8.36 -9.96 19.23
C GLU A 300 7.74 -11.35 19.33
N MET A 301 6.96 -11.73 18.32
CA MET A 301 6.26 -13.01 18.30
C MET A 301 6.53 -13.75 16.99
N ARG A 302 6.86 -15.03 17.11
CA ARG A 302 6.82 -16.03 16.02
C ARG A 302 5.79 -17.08 16.40
N TYR A 303 5.11 -17.66 15.42
CA TYR A 303 4.15 -18.72 15.71
C TYR A 303 3.90 -19.60 14.51
N GLN A 304 3.40 -20.80 14.78
CA GLN A 304 2.86 -21.70 13.77
C GLN A 304 1.54 -22.25 14.30
N THR A 305 0.49 -22.11 13.49
CA THR A 305 -0.78 -22.80 13.72
C THR A 305 -1.19 -23.59 12.49
N GLU A 306 -1.79 -24.76 12.69
CA GLU A 306 -2.27 -25.58 11.57
C GLU A 306 -3.44 -24.94 10.82
N ASP A 307 -4.25 -24.14 11.51
CA ASP A 307 -5.57 -23.69 11.07
C ASP A 307 -5.65 -22.18 10.75
N HIS A 308 -4.73 -21.36 11.28
CA HIS A 308 -4.73 -19.89 11.11
C HIS A 308 -3.41 -19.34 10.52
N GLY A 309 -2.56 -20.24 9.99
CA GLY A 309 -1.32 -19.90 9.30
C GLY A 309 -0.11 -19.80 10.24
N TRP A 310 0.99 -19.27 9.70
CA TRP A 310 2.24 -19.16 10.45
C TRP A 310 2.85 -17.77 10.29
N ALA A 311 3.53 -17.29 11.33
CA ALA A 311 4.46 -16.19 11.25
C ALA A 311 5.88 -16.77 11.31
N SER A 312 6.44 -17.06 10.13
CA SER A 312 7.81 -17.58 10.00
C SER A 312 8.85 -16.59 10.54
N LEU A 313 8.49 -15.31 10.66
CA LEU A 313 9.35 -14.22 11.07
C LEU A 313 8.84 -13.53 12.33
N PRO A 314 9.76 -13.04 13.18
CA PRO A 314 9.39 -12.24 14.33
C PRO A 314 8.61 -11.02 13.89
N ARG A 315 7.41 -10.88 14.44
CA ARG A 315 6.58 -9.69 14.29
C ARG A 315 6.41 -9.01 15.64
N MET A 316 6.61 -7.71 15.67
CA MET A 316 6.27 -6.90 16.85
C MET A 316 4.76 -6.83 17.01
N ASP A 317 4.27 -7.16 18.20
CA ASP A 317 2.85 -7.07 18.52
C ASP A 317 2.66 -6.55 19.95
N THR A 318 1.45 -6.07 20.25
CA THR A 318 1.10 -5.64 21.61
C THR A 318 0.91 -6.85 22.51
N LEU A 319 1.17 -6.69 23.80
CA LEU A 319 0.94 -7.71 24.81
C LEU A 319 -0.49 -8.25 24.76
N ASP A 320 -1.49 -7.37 24.63
CA ASP A 320 -2.90 -7.76 24.51
C ASP A 320 -3.14 -8.68 23.30
N SER A 321 -2.52 -8.38 22.15
CA SER A 321 -2.58 -9.20 20.93
C SER A 321 -1.88 -10.55 21.13
N CYS A 322 -0.71 -10.55 21.79
CA CYS A 322 0.01 -11.77 22.15
C CYS A 322 -0.84 -12.68 23.05
N VAL A 323 -1.46 -12.13 24.09
CA VAL A 323 -2.33 -12.86 25.03
C VAL A 323 -3.59 -13.37 24.32
N ALA A 324 -4.26 -12.54 23.51
CA ALA A 324 -5.42 -12.96 22.74
C ALA A 324 -5.09 -14.12 21.78
N ARG A 325 -3.86 -14.15 21.25
CA ARG A 325 -3.41 -15.24 20.38
C ARG A 325 -3.19 -16.55 21.14
N LEU A 326 -2.65 -16.51 22.36
CA LEU A 326 -2.53 -17.70 23.21
C LEU A 326 -3.89 -18.38 23.37
N ASP A 327 -4.90 -17.61 23.78
CA ASP A 327 -6.23 -18.12 24.11
C ASP A 327 -7.01 -18.57 22.86
N HIS A 328 -6.99 -17.76 21.80
CA HIS A 328 -7.88 -17.99 20.66
C HIS A 328 -7.26 -18.78 19.51
N GLN A 329 -5.95 -19.03 19.51
CA GLN A 329 -5.27 -19.69 18.40
C GLN A 329 -4.31 -20.78 18.85
N ILE A 330 -3.37 -20.49 19.74
CA ILE A 330 -2.35 -21.48 20.13
C ILE A 330 -3.00 -22.68 20.82
N LEU A 331 -3.86 -22.45 21.82
CA LEU A 331 -4.51 -23.53 22.57
C LEU A 331 -5.57 -24.34 21.81
N ARG A 332 -5.87 -23.99 20.55
CA ARG A 332 -6.95 -24.67 19.81
C ARG A 332 -6.59 -26.06 19.32
N THR A 333 -5.35 -26.23 18.89
CA THR A 333 -4.91 -27.43 18.19
C THR A 333 -3.57 -27.88 18.77
N PRO A 334 -3.44 -29.15 19.20
CA PRO A 334 -2.16 -29.70 19.60
C PRO A 334 -1.06 -29.48 18.55
N GLY A 335 0.16 -29.21 18.98
CA GLY A 335 1.31 -28.90 18.13
C GLY A 335 1.39 -27.45 17.65
N ASN A 336 0.36 -26.63 17.88
CA ASN A 336 0.48 -25.18 17.70
C ASN A 336 1.48 -24.61 18.71
N TRP A 337 2.32 -23.68 18.28
CA TRP A 337 3.34 -23.06 19.13
C TRP A 337 3.51 -21.58 18.85
N ALA A 338 4.01 -20.86 19.84
CA ALA A 338 4.48 -19.48 19.70
C ALA A 338 5.76 -19.24 20.51
N VAL A 339 6.60 -18.34 20.00
CA VAL A 339 7.81 -17.86 20.67
C VAL A 339 7.66 -16.36 20.83
N PHE A 340 7.73 -15.90 22.07
CA PHE A 340 7.71 -14.50 22.47
C PHE A 340 9.10 -14.09 22.91
N THR A 341 9.60 -13.00 22.36
CA THR A 341 10.90 -12.43 22.70
C THR A 341 10.69 -11.03 23.26
N SER A 342 11.46 -10.68 24.29
CA SER A 342 11.52 -9.34 24.87
C SER A 342 12.65 -8.52 24.23
N ARG A 343 12.79 -7.26 24.64
CA ARG A 343 13.80 -6.35 24.10
C ARG A 343 15.24 -6.77 24.40
N SER A 344 15.47 -7.32 25.59
CA SER A 344 16.75 -7.89 26.03
C SER A 344 16.96 -9.32 25.56
N ASP A 345 16.24 -9.76 24.52
CA ASP A 345 16.28 -11.12 23.97
C ASP A 345 15.88 -12.22 24.98
N ALA A 346 15.13 -11.88 26.05
CA ALA A 346 14.56 -12.90 26.91
C ALA A 346 13.42 -13.61 26.16
N VAL A 347 13.35 -14.93 26.28
CA VAL A 347 12.44 -15.75 25.48
C VAL A 347 11.47 -16.53 26.35
N ILE A 348 10.19 -16.54 25.96
CA ILE A 348 9.19 -17.49 26.40
C ILE A 348 8.66 -18.22 25.17
N GLN A 349 8.74 -19.55 25.16
CA GLN A 349 8.11 -20.41 24.18
C GLN A 349 6.88 -21.08 24.79
N VAL A 350 5.83 -21.23 24.00
CA VAL A 350 4.62 -21.94 24.36
C VAL A 350 4.26 -22.97 23.29
N GLU A 351 3.67 -24.07 23.71
CA GLU A 351 3.14 -25.12 22.85
C GLU A 351 1.83 -25.67 23.41
N CYS A 352 0.86 -25.94 22.53
CA CYS A 352 -0.32 -26.71 22.87
C CYS A 352 0.02 -28.21 22.81
N THR A 353 0.00 -28.88 23.96
CA THR A 353 0.37 -30.30 24.07
C THR A 353 -0.70 -31.22 23.44
N GLU A 354 -0.36 -32.49 23.23
CA GLU A 354 -1.31 -33.50 22.72
C GLU A 354 -2.61 -33.59 23.53
N ASP A 355 -2.51 -33.45 24.86
CA ASP A 355 -3.65 -33.46 25.79
C ASP A 355 -4.42 -32.12 25.87
N GLY A 356 -4.05 -31.12 25.04
CA GLY A 356 -4.67 -29.79 25.04
C GLY A 356 -4.24 -28.87 26.20
N GLY A 357 -3.12 -29.18 26.87
CA GLY A 357 -2.50 -28.32 27.87
C GLY A 357 -1.58 -27.27 27.23
N LEU A 358 -1.22 -26.24 28.00
CA LEU A 358 -0.22 -25.25 27.58
C LEU A 358 1.12 -25.58 28.23
N TRP A 359 2.08 -26.08 27.46
CA TRP A 359 3.47 -26.13 27.88
C TRP A 359 4.11 -24.77 27.69
N LEU A 360 4.79 -24.24 28.70
CA LEU A 360 5.50 -22.98 28.63
C LEU A 360 6.93 -23.16 29.13
N GLU A 361 7.90 -22.67 28.37
CA GLU A 361 9.31 -22.81 28.68
C GLU A 361 10.15 -21.58 28.30
N THR A 362 11.35 -21.50 28.85
CA THR A 362 12.38 -20.55 28.45
C THR A 362 13.63 -21.33 28.01
N PRO A 363 14.08 -21.16 26.76
CA PRO A 363 15.26 -21.88 26.25
C PRO A 363 16.56 -21.24 26.77
N ASP A 364 17.55 -22.07 27.07
CA ASP A 364 18.95 -21.73 27.30
C ASP A 364 19.83 -22.36 26.21
N PRO A 365 20.10 -21.63 25.12
CA PRO A 365 20.90 -22.13 24.01
C PRO A 365 22.33 -22.50 24.39
N ALA A 366 22.90 -21.90 25.45
CA ALA A 366 24.27 -22.17 25.85
C ALA A 366 24.44 -23.57 26.44
N THR A 367 23.37 -24.11 27.03
CA THR A 367 23.37 -25.45 27.65
C THR A 367 22.53 -26.48 26.92
N GLN A 368 21.94 -26.10 25.77
CA GLN A 368 21.00 -26.93 24.98
C GLN A 368 19.87 -27.49 25.85
N ARG A 369 19.30 -26.63 26.70
CA ARG A 369 18.23 -27.00 27.64
C ARG A 369 17.12 -25.96 27.63
N SER A 370 15.94 -26.36 28.02
CA SER A 370 14.81 -25.49 28.32
C SER A 370 14.37 -25.72 29.76
N LEU A 371 13.90 -24.65 30.41
CA LEU A 371 13.23 -24.71 31.70
C LEU A 371 11.75 -24.46 31.48
N GLY A 372 10.89 -25.43 31.78
CA GLY A 372 9.47 -25.34 31.46
C GLY A 372 8.55 -26.15 32.37
N ARG A 373 7.25 -25.90 32.24
CA ARG A 373 6.17 -26.69 32.87
C ARG A 373 4.84 -26.46 32.15
N LEU A 374 3.85 -27.28 32.48
CA LEU A 374 2.45 -27.01 32.15
C LEU A 374 1.93 -25.81 32.96
N VAL A 375 1.20 -24.93 32.28
CA VAL A 375 0.61 -23.71 32.85
C VAL A 375 -0.84 -23.53 32.37
N THR A 376 -1.58 -22.69 33.09
CA THR A 376 -2.87 -22.15 32.63
C THR A 376 -2.65 -20.93 31.73
N VAL A 377 -3.69 -20.54 30.96
CA VAL A 377 -3.66 -19.28 30.17
C VAL A 377 -3.37 -18.08 31.05
N GLN A 378 -3.98 -18.00 32.23
CA GLN A 378 -3.79 -16.88 33.15
C GLN A 378 -2.34 -16.78 33.64
N GLU A 379 -1.71 -17.90 33.96
CA GLU A 379 -0.29 -17.93 34.32
C GLU A 379 0.60 -17.53 33.13
N ALA A 380 0.33 -18.05 31.93
CA ALA A 380 1.06 -17.67 30.72
C ALA A 380 0.96 -16.16 30.44
N SER A 381 -0.25 -15.58 30.52
CA SER A 381 -0.45 -14.14 30.37
C SER A 381 0.34 -13.32 31.39
N SER A 382 0.34 -13.76 32.66
CA SER A 382 1.11 -13.09 33.72
C SER A 382 2.61 -13.13 33.44
N LEU A 383 3.12 -14.23 32.88
CA LEU A 383 4.53 -14.37 32.49
C LEU A 383 4.86 -13.51 31.26
N LEU A 384 3.96 -13.39 30.29
CA LEU A 384 4.13 -12.46 29.16
C LEU A 384 4.10 -10.99 29.61
N GLU A 385 3.30 -10.64 30.61
CA GLU A 385 3.32 -9.32 31.24
C GLU A 385 4.70 -9.00 31.83
N LEU A 386 5.27 -9.94 32.60
CA LEU A 386 6.62 -9.80 33.15
C LEU A 386 7.66 -9.71 32.03
N LEU A 387 7.52 -10.52 30.98
CA LEU A 387 8.41 -10.50 29.82
C LEU A 387 8.39 -9.14 29.12
N ALA A 388 7.21 -8.55 28.92
CA ALA A 388 7.05 -7.28 28.20
C ALA A 388 7.46 -6.06 29.04
N ARG A 389 7.20 -6.09 30.36
CA ARG A 389 7.39 -4.94 31.26
C ARG A 389 8.72 -4.94 31.99
N GLU A 390 9.17 -6.11 32.42
CA GLU A 390 10.41 -6.29 33.18
C GLU A 390 11.57 -6.79 32.30
N ASP A 391 11.29 -7.10 31.03
CA ASP A 391 12.28 -7.47 30.03
C ASP A 391 13.12 -8.70 30.42
N ARG A 392 12.46 -9.67 31.07
CA ARG A 392 13.07 -10.91 31.58
C ARG A 392 12.09 -12.07 31.57
N SER A 393 12.62 -13.29 31.50
CA SER A 393 11.83 -14.51 31.68
C SER A 393 11.72 -14.88 33.16
N ALA A 394 10.50 -14.94 33.68
CA ALA A 394 10.21 -15.39 35.06
C ALA A 394 9.91 -16.90 35.16
N VAL A 395 10.02 -17.64 34.05
CA VAL A 395 9.77 -19.10 34.02
C VAL A 395 10.60 -19.86 35.05
N PRO A 396 11.92 -19.59 35.23
CA PRO A 396 12.74 -20.34 36.19
C PRO A 396 12.33 -20.17 37.66
N GLU A 397 11.54 -19.15 37.98
CA GLU A 397 11.08 -18.84 39.33
C GLU A 397 9.81 -19.59 39.71
N LEU A 398 9.15 -20.23 38.73
CA LEU A 398 7.92 -20.97 38.97
C LEU A 398 8.20 -22.25 39.77
N PRO A 399 7.28 -22.65 40.67
CA PRO A 399 7.38 -23.94 41.32
C PRO A 399 7.16 -25.08 40.30
N GLY A 400 7.90 -26.18 40.48
CA GLY A 400 7.73 -27.39 39.66
C GLY A 400 8.24 -27.27 38.23
N VAL A 401 9.18 -26.35 37.96
CA VAL A 401 9.86 -26.24 36.67
C VAL A 401 10.77 -27.45 36.45
N GLU A 402 10.68 -28.03 35.26
CA GLU A 402 11.48 -29.15 34.81
C GLU A 402 12.55 -28.68 33.83
N THR A 403 13.66 -29.42 33.75
CA THR A 403 14.70 -29.18 32.74
C THR A 403 14.55 -30.19 31.61
N VAL A 404 14.34 -29.69 30.40
CA VAL A 404 14.22 -30.49 29.18
C VAL A 404 15.49 -30.29 28.35
N ALA A 405 16.18 -31.36 27.99
CA ALA A 405 17.31 -31.28 27.06
C ALA A 405 16.80 -31.36 25.62
N TRP A 406 17.49 -30.68 24.69
CA TRP A 406 17.20 -30.74 23.27
C TRP A 406 18.49 -30.99 22.47
N ASP A 407 18.35 -31.75 21.38
CA ASP A 407 19.47 -32.24 20.55
C ASP A 407 19.93 -31.25 19.48
#